data_AF-A0A929UZR1-F1
#
_entry.id   AF-A0A929UZR1-F1
#
_cell.length_a   1.000
_cell.length_b   1.000
_cell.length_c   1.000
_cell.angle_alpha   90.00
_cell.angle_beta   90.00
_cell.angle_gamma   90.00
#
_symmetry.space_group_name_H-M   'P 1'
#
loop_
_entity.id
_entity.type
_entity.pdbx_description
1 polymer ?
#
loop_
_entity_poly.entity_id
_entity_poly.type
_entity_poly.pdbx_seq_one_letter_code
_entity_poly.pdbx_strand_id
1 'polypeptide(L)'
;MLKPNRLSSEQYPSQEQPVGECSEQELTEKGACIYAAFDVMNSVLEKMDSKAARTGSFKNGLAISLDSAVTSIGKYRIDPINLTDLMSRIYNNNPHDKDAWNYTNQRLYPEAKEQSKDLVVHQYEEVVLEHLAAIETIFLGDSRGVDWSGQYDVSVPTVKSWRRKKQLDPHTATEEYCQFAQQAVERTTQQLRSTIDAGRHTLEQYELNQAEADDVCNAQAPYLAAFASKYEALYAQTEPITNAHQYIRLGYNRKLYRLSQHIIAEAPVIKQLQRQIYQWYDRPDQEIVDDLALECAERLWSDDLKQTIHQQLATESDNAVIDALRWLEQQLDGYQPECRQADHAAVKQLDAPLRKTTPRAAESAYKAVSHSKTHEQKRAITEVQLDAAIAPWLGRDGERLPPVDVLVDNGSGVLVLDCRTKAAKDIEHQMAGYETAEKQQGIISEVLGRLTHYADAALNEHGLKQTHAMSRLNDIRHSSPYKAHTIWYNKTVSRNVIRVYVADVDVGKMANRRLRSQLKKCGIKHTLLFVGACDKQHQLDMLQHITQQDRKRIRGNGAGSV
;
A
#
# COMPACT_ATOMS: atom_id res chain seq x y z
N MET A 1 18.53 -50.73 42.64
CA MET A 1 18.21 -49.32 42.98
C MET A 1 18.90 -48.42 41.96
N LEU A 2 18.24 -47.32 41.58
CA LEU A 2 18.62 -46.31 40.58
C LEU A 2 18.15 -46.58 39.13
N LYS A 3 17.11 -45.84 38.73
CA LYS A 3 16.84 -45.42 37.34
C LYS A 3 16.89 -43.89 37.30
N PRO A 4 17.36 -43.27 36.20
CA PRO A 4 17.45 -41.83 36.06
C PRO A 4 16.09 -41.21 35.70
N ASN A 5 15.80 -40.05 36.28
CA ASN A 5 14.61 -39.24 36.02
C ASN A 5 14.65 -38.66 34.61
N ARG A 6 13.55 -38.86 33.87
CA ARG A 6 13.21 -38.11 32.65
C ARG A 6 12.70 -36.74 33.08
N LEU A 7 13.34 -35.68 32.55
CA LEU A 7 12.76 -34.33 32.52
C LEU A 7 11.66 -34.33 31.46
N SER A 8 10.41 -34.27 31.93
CA SER A 8 9.22 -34.10 31.10
C SER A 8 9.10 -32.65 30.65
N SER A 9 8.79 -32.50 29.36
CA SER A 9 8.36 -31.30 28.67
C SER A 9 7.35 -30.47 29.48
N GLU A 10 7.63 -29.19 29.61
CA GLU A 10 6.66 -28.15 29.95
C GLU A 10 5.54 -28.17 28.90
N GLN A 11 4.34 -28.59 29.34
CA GLN A 11 3.11 -28.42 28.57
C GLN A 11 2.67 -26.96 28.67
N TYR A 12 2.72 -26.25 27.55
CA TYR A 12 1.89 -25.07 27.33
C TYR A 12 0.41 -25.48 27.42
N PRO A 13 -0.47 -24.70 28.09
CA PRO A 13 -1.88 -25.02 28.13
C PRO A 13 -2.53 -24.58 26.81
N SER A 14 -2.65 -25.52 25.86
CA SER A 14 -3.63 -25.45 24.78
C SER A 14 -4.94 -26.06 25.27
N GLN A 15 -5.83 -25.22 25.79
CA GLN A 15 -7.26 -25.53 25.88
C GLN A 15 -8.04 -24.25 25.57
N GLU A 16 -8.33 -24.03 24.28
CA GLU A 16 -9.50 -23.27 23.89
C GLU A 16 -10.71 -24.07 24.37
N GLN A 17 -11.31 -23.63 25.49
CA GLN A 17 -12.63 -24.13 25.86
C GLN A 17 -13.64 -23.54 24.86
N PRO A 18 -14.53 -24.36 24.26
CA PRO A 18 -15.64 -23.81 23.50
C PRO A 18 -16.43 -22.88 24.40
N VAL A 19 -16.73 -21.69 23.89
CA VAL A 19 -17.55 -20.70 24.58
C VAL A 19 -18.89 -21.38 24.93
N GLY A 20 -19.22 -21.46 26.22
CA GLY A 20 -20.37 -22.22 26.70
C GLY A 20 -21.69 -21.78 26.08
N GLU A 21 -22.59 -22.73 25.84
CA GLU A 21 -23.91 -22.46 25.26
C GLU A 21 -24.72 -21.52 26.17
N CYS A 22 -25.35 -20.49 25.59
CA CYS A 22 -26.24 -19.58 26.30
C CYS A 22 -27.57 -19.52 25.55
N SER A 23 -28.67 -19.78 26.26
CA SER A 23 -30.02 -19.72 25.69
C SER A 23 -30.43 -18.28 25.37
N GLU A 24 -31.31 -18.11 24.38
CA GLU A 24 -31.88 -16.79 24.03
C GLU A 24 -32.58 -16.14 25.24
N GLN A 25 -33.19 -16.96 26.11
CA GLN A 25 -33.78 -16.52 27.36
C GLN A 25 -32.71 -15.97 28.32
N GLU A 26 -31.61 -16.70 28.54
CA GLU A 26 -30.50 -16.22 29.39
C GLU A 26 -29.88 -14.92 28.85
N LEU A 27 -29.67 -14.80 27.54
CA LEU A 27 -29.15 -13.58 26.93
C LEU A 27 -30.09 -12.38 27.10
N THR A 28 -31.39 -12.62 27.00
CA THR A 28 -32.43 -11.61 27.23
C THR A 28 -32.43 -11.17 28.70
N GLU A 29 -32.33 -12.11 29.64
CA GLU A 29 -32.23 -11.82 31.07
C GLU A 29 -30.96 -11.02 31.41
N LYS A 30 -29.81 -11.39 30.82
CA LYS A 30 -28.56 -10.63 30.96
C LYS A 30 -28.68 -9.20 30.41
N GLY A 31 -29.27 -9.03 29.24
CA GLY A 31 -29.54 -7.72 28.64
C GLY A 31 -30.44 -6.84 29.52
N ALA A 32 -31.54 -7.41 30.02
CA ALA A 32 -32.45 -6.72 30.93
C ALA A 32 -31.76 -6.31 32.25
N CYS A 33 -30.85 -7.12 32.76
CA CYS A 33 -30.04 -6.81 33.93
C CYS A 33 -29.10 -5.61 33.68
N ILE A 34 -28.38 -5.60 32.55
CA ILE A 34 -27.52 -4.47 32.18
C ILE A 34 -28.35 -3.18 32.07
N TYR A 35 -29.53 -3.25 31.43
CA TYR A 35 -30.46 -2.13 31.31
C TYR A 35 -30.89 -1.59 32.68
N ALA A 36 -31.36 -2.46 33.56
CA ALA A 36 -31.82 -2.07 34.89
C ALA A 36 -30.70 -1.43 35.73
N ALA A 37 -29.44 -1.87 35.58
CA ALA A 37 -28.31 -1.25 36.26
C ALA A 37 -28.05 0.20 35.77
N PHE A 38 -28.26 0.45 34.48
CA PHE A 38 -28.15 1.78 33.89
C PHE A 38 -29.25 2.71 34.41
N ASP A 39 -30.48 2.22 34.55
CA ASP A 39 -31.59 2.94 35.17
C ASP A 39 -31.30 3.29 36.64
N VAL A 40 -30.70 2.38 37.41
CA VAL A 40 -30.29 2.65 38.79
C VAL A 40 -29.27 3.81 38.86
N MET A 41 -28.28 3.83 37.96
CA MET A 41 -27.30 4.92 37.92
C MET A 41 -27.95 6.28 37.64
N ASN A 42 -28.86 6.34 36.66
CA ASN A 42 -29.62 7.56 36.34
C ASN A 42 -30.47 8.03 37.54
N SER A 43 -31.22 7.13 38.19
CA SER A 43 -32.03 7.48 39.37
C SER A 43 -31.19 7.99 40.55
N VAL A 44 -29.98 7.45 40.75
CA VAL A 44 -29.07 7.90 41.80
C VAL A 44 -28.52 9.30 41.49
N LEU A 45 -28.14 9.57 40.24
CA LEU A 45 -27.69 10.91 39.81
C LEU A 45 -28.77 11.98 40.05
N GLU A 46 -30.02 11.75 39.64
CA GLU A 46 -31.12 12.70 39.85
C GLU A 46 -31.37 13.02 41.34
N LYS A 47 -31.30 11.99 42.20
CA LYS A 47 -31.42 12.12 43.66
C LYS A 47 -30.21 12.82 44.29
N MET A 48 -29.05 12.77 43.64
CA MET A 48 -27.84 13.45 44.08
C MET A 48 -27.86 14.92 43.67
N ASP A 49 -28.26 15.28 42.45
CA ASP A 49 -28.34 16.69 42.01
C ASP A 49 -29.32 17.51 42.85
N SER A 50 -30.43 16.90 43.27
CA SER A 50 -31.40 17.52 44.20
C SER A 50 -30.86 17.70 45.64
N LYS A 51 -29.75 17.05 46.00
CA LYS A 51 -29.11 17.11 47.34
C LYS A 51 -27.66 17.62 47.33
N ALA A 52 -27.06 17.82 46.16
CA ALA A 52 -25.63 18.14 45.96
C ALA A 52 -25.25 19.53 46.47
N ALA A 53 -26.23 20.41 46.70
CA ALA A 53 -26.01 21.71 47.31
C ALA A 53 -25.43 21.66 48.75
N ARG A 54 -25.22 20.49 49.39
CA ARG A 54 -24.88 20.44 50.84
C ARG A 54 -23.80 19.48 51.39
N THR A 55 -23.11 18.56 50.69
CA THR A 55 -22.08 17.71 51.40
C THR A 55 -20.96 17.05 50.56
N GLY A 56 -19.69 17.18 51.01
CA GLY A 56 -18.59 16.17 51.02
C GLY A 56 -17.87 15.73 49.71
N SER A 57 -16.53 15.68 49.72
CA SER A 57 -15.65 15.37 48.56
C SER A 57 -15.93 14.03 47.85
N PHE A 58 -16.19 12.91 48.56
CA PHE A 58 -16.44 11.61 47.92
C PHE A 58 -17.78 11.55 47.15
N LYS A 59 -18.84 12.21 47.66
CA LYS A 59 -20.13 12.26 46.96
C LYS A 59 -20.01 13.05 45.66
N ASN A 60 -19.23 14.11 45.65
CA ASN A 60 -18.93 14.87 44.44
C ASN A 60 -18.14 14.02 43.42
N GLY A 61 -17.13 13.27 43.88
CA GLY A 61 -16.39 12.35 43.01
C GLY A 61 -17.26 11.22 42.43
N LEU A 62 -18.21 10.70 43.21
CA LEU A 62 -19.20 9.71 42.74
C LEU A 62 -20.14 10.32 41.69
N ALA A 63 -20.67 11.52 41.93
CA ALA A 63 -21.54 12.19 40.97
C ALA A 63 -20.84 12.41 39.63
N ILE A 64 -19.62 12.94 39.63
CA ILE A 64 -18.80 13.17 38.43
C ILE A 64 -18.56 11.86 37.67
N SER A 65 -18.25 10.78 38.40
CA SER A 65 -17.98 9.46 37.82
C SER A 65 -19.24 8.85 37.20
N LEU A 66 -20.39 8.95 37.86
CA LEU A 66 -21.67 8.47 37.34
C LEU A 66 -22.11 9.27 36.11
N ASP A 67 -22.01 10.60 36.16
CA ASP A 67 -22.33 11.49 35.04
C ASP A 67 -21.45 11.20 33.81
N SER A 68 -20.15 10.98 34.04
CA SER A 68 -19.21 10.57 32.99
C SER A 68 -19.56 9.20 32.39
N ALA A 69 -20.05 8.26 33.19
CA ALA A 69 -20.49 6.95 32.73
C ALA A 69 -21.79 7.03 31.92
N VAL A 70 -22.79 7.78 32.37
CA VAL A 70 -24.04 8.03 31.63
C VAL A 70 -23.74 8.72 30.29
N THR A 71 -22.87 9.73 30.31
CA THR A 71 -22.38 10.39 29.10
C THR A 71 -21.69 9.41 28.15
N SER A 72 -20.90 8.47 28.69
CA SER A 72 -20.22 7.43 27.88
C SER A 72 -21.21 6.45 27.26
N ILE A 73 -22.23 6.02 28.00
CA ILE A 73 -23.32 5.16 27.50
C ILE A 73 -24.03 5.83 26.32
N GLY A 74 -24.43 7.10 26.48
CA GLY A 74 -25.10 7.86 25.43
C GLY A 74 -24.20 8.10 24.21
N LYS A 75 -22.94 8.50 24.43
CA LYS A 75 -21.96 8.76 23.37
C LYS A 75 -21.67 7.53 22.52
N TYR A 76 -21.49 6.37 23.15
CA TYR A 76 -21.13 5.14 22.45
C TYR A 76 -22.35 4.28 22.08
N ARG A 77 -23.57 4.72 22.42
CA ARG A 77 -24.83 4.01 22.20
C ARG A 77 -24.79 2.58 22.77
N ILE A 78 -24.40 2.48 24.03
CA ILE A 78 -24.38 1.21 24.76
C ILE A 78 -25.83 0.88 25.15
N ASP A 79 -26.56 0.34 24.18
CA ASP A 79 -27.93 -0.11 24.35
C ASP A 79 -27.94 -1.63 24.58
N PRO A 80 -28.50 -2.11 25.70
CA PRO A 80 -28.63 -3.54 25.98
C PRO A 80 -29.34 -4.31 24.87
N ILE A 81 -30.29 -3.70 24.15
CA ILE A 81 -30.96 -4.34 23.01
C ILE A 81 -29.96 -4.64 21.89
N ASN A 82 -29.09 -3.68 21.56
CA ASN A 82 -28.07 -3.86 20.51
C ASN A 82 -26.96 -4.83 20.95
N LEU A 83 -26.64 -4.87 22.25
CA LEU A 83 -25.66 -5.83 22.76
C LEU A 83 -26.25 -7.25 22.79
N THR A 84 -27.50 -7.41 23.23
CA THR A 84 -28.21 -8.69 23.23
C THR A 84 -28.43 -9.20 21.81
N ASP A 85 -28.83 -8.37 20.84
CA ASP A 85 -28.91 -8.76 19.42
C ASP A 85 -27.57 -9.31 18.92
N LEU A 86 -26.48 -8.58 19.17
CA LEU A 86 -25.16 -9.03 18.73
C LEU A 86 -24.70 -10.31 19.45
N MET A 87 -24.97 -10.43 20.75
CA MET A 87 -24.66 -11.63 21.52
C MET A 87 -25.50 -12.83 21.06
N SER A 88 -26.76 -12.63 20.71
CA SER A 88 -27.58 -13.66 20.07
C SER A 88 -26.97 -14.11 18.76
N ARG A 89 -26.38 -13.23 17.94
CA ARG A 89 -25.67 -13.63 16.72
C ARG A 89 -24.37 -14.41 16.98
N ILE A 90 -23.73 -14.20 18.14
CA ILE A 90 -22.49 -14.88 18.53
C ILE A 90 -22.77 -16.24 19.19
N TYR A 91 -23.84 -16.35 19.97
CA TYR A 91 -24.16 -17.53 20.79
C TYR A 91 -25.34 -18.38 20.26
N ASN A 92 -26.09 -17.92 19.24
CA ASN A 92 -27.28 -18.64 18.78
C ASN A 92 -26.97 -20.04 18.28
N ASN A 93 -27.78 -21.01 18.68
CA ASN A 93 -27.56 -22.44 18.41
C ASN A 93 -28.10 -22.96 17.07
N ASN A 94 -28.59 -22.11 16.17
CA ASN A 94 -29.02 -22.56 14.86
C ASN A 94 -27.77 -23.06 14.10
N PRO A 95 -27.70 -24.29 13.55
CA PRO A 95 -26.55 -24.74 12.77
C PRO A 95 -26.25 -23.87 11.52
N HIS A 96 -27.20 -23.00 11.12
CA HIS A 96 -26.95 -21.92 10.15
C HIS A 96 -26.30 -20.65 10.76
N ASP A 97 -26.40 -20.41 12.07
CA ASP A 97 -25.99 -19.16 12.74
C ASP A 97 -24.97 -19.31 13.90
N LYS A 98 -24.77 -20.49 14.48
CA LYS A 98 -23.85 -20.76 15.62
C LYS A 98 -22.39 -20.47 15.31
N ASP A 99 -22.12 -20.49 14.01
CA ASP A 99 -20.88 -20.17 13.35
C ASP A 99 -21.20 -19.31 12.13
N ALA A 100 -22.21 -18.43 12.15
CA ALA A 100 -22.66 -17.71 10.94
C ALA A 100 -21.49 -17.20 10.09
N TRP A 101 -20.43 -16.73 10.74
CA TRP A 101 -19.19 -16.31 10.11
C TRP A 101 -18.21 -17.43 9.75
N ASN A 102 -17.93 -18.39 10.64
CA ASN A 102 -17.03 -19.49 10.33
C ASN A 102 -17.66 -20.42 9.28
N TYR A 103 -18.94 -20.72 9.39
CA TYR A 103 -19.77 -21.35 8.37
C TYR A 103 -19.80 -20.56 7.06
N THR A 104 -19.99 -19.23 7.09
CA THR A 104 -19.93 -18.42 5.86
C THR A 104 -18.55 -18.46 5.24
N ASN A 105 -17.49 -18.31 6.04
CA ASN A 105 -16.11 -18.38 5.57
C ASN A 105 -15.82 -19.77 5.01
N GLN A 106 -16.20 -20.87 5.68
CA GLN A 106 -16.04 -22.24 5.20
C GLN A 106 -16.85 -22.51 3.92
N ARG A 107 -18.06 -21.95 3.80
CA ARG A 107 -18.89 -22.04 2.60
C ARG A 107 -18.26 -21.30 1.42
N LEU A 108 -17.66 -20.14 1.67
CA LEU A 108 -17.04 -19.27 0.66
C LEU A 108 -15.57 -19.62 0.40
N TYR A 109 -14.93 -20.38 1.29
CA TYR A 109 -13.53 -20.74 1.20
C TYR A 109 -13.17 -21.48 -0.10
N PRO A 110 -13.98 -22.42 -0.64
CA PRO A 110 -13.67 -23.05 -1.91
C PRO A 110 -13.52 -22.06 -3.07
N GLU A 111 -14.37 -21.03 -3.13
CA GLU A 111 -14.29 -19.98 -4.15
C GLU A 111 -13.05 -19.11 -3.92
N ALA A 112 -12.82 -18.70 -2.66
CA ALA A 112 -11.65 -17.92 -2.27
C ALA A 112 -10.34 -18.66 -2.54
N LYS A 113 -10.32 -19.97 -2.34
CA LYS A 113 -9.18 -20.86 -2.60
C LYS A 113 -8.83 -20.85 -4.08
N GLU A 114 -9.80 -21.02 -4.98
CA GLU A 114 -9.55 -20.95 -6.42
C GLU A 114 -9.06 -19.56 -6.83
N GLN A 115 -9.69 -18.49 -6.34
CA GLN A 115 -9.24 -17.13 -6.62
C GLN A 115 -7.83 -16.83 -6.06
N SER A 116 -7.45 -17.45 -4.94
CA SER A 116 -6.12 -17.29 -4.36
C SER A 116 -5.01 -17.87 -5.25
N LYS A 117 -5.30 -18.94 -6.00
CA LYS A 117 -4.34 -19.53 -6.96
C LYS A 117 -4.00 -18.54 -8.06
N ASP A 118 -4.99 -17.86 -8.61
CA ASP A 118 -4.79 -16.81 -9.63
C ASP A 118 -3.92 -15.66 -9.10
N LEU A 119 -4.13 -15.26 -7.84
CA LEU A 119 -3.32 -14.21 -7.19
C LEU A 119 -1.85 -14.64 -7.02
N VAL A 120 -1.62 -15.90 -6.62
CA VAL A 120 -0.27 -16.46 -6.46
C VAL A 120 0.42 -16.59 -7.83
N VAL A 121 -0.28 -17.08 -8.85
CA VAL A 121 0.25 -17.17 -10.22
C VAL A 121 0.61 -15.79 -10.75
N HIS A 122 -0.24 -14.77 -10.54
CA HIS A 122 0.09 -13.40 -10.92
C HIS A 122 1.36 -12.88 -10.22
N GLN A 123 1.53 -13.17 -8.93
CA GLN A 123 2.75 -12.79 -8.19
C GLN A 123 3.99 -13.51 -8.73
N TYR A 124 3.86 -14.77 -9.12
CA TYR A 124 4.92 -15.51 -9.81
C TYR A 124 5.26 -14.91 -11.17
N GLU A 125 4.26 -14.52 -11.96
CA GLU A 125 4.46 -13.86 -13.26
C GLU A 125 5.21 -12.53 -13.11
N GLU A 126 4.93 -11.73 -12.07
CA GLU A 126 5.68 -10.52 -11.78
C GLU A 126 7.17 -10.81 -11.56
N VAL A 127 7.49 -11.87 -10.81
CA VAL A 127 8.89 -12.31 -10.59
C VAL A 127 9.53 -12.77 -11.89
N VAL A 128 8.82 -13.53 -12.72
CA VAL A 128 9.32 -13.98 -14.03
C VAL A 128 9.62 -12.79 -14.94
N LEU A 129 8.72 -11.79 -15.00
CA LEU A 129 8.92 -10.58 -15.79
C LEU A 129 10.15 -9.79 -15.33
N GLU A 130 10.39 -9.71 -14.02
CA GLU A 130 11.60 -9.07 -13.47
C GLU A 130 12.89 -9.79 -13.93
N HIS A 131 12.90 -11.12 -13.93
CA HIS A 131 14.04 -11.90 -14.43
C HIS A 131 14.24 -11.74 -15.95
N LEU A 132 13.16 -11.76 -16.74
CA LEU A 132 13.25 -11.56 -18.20
C LEU A 132 13.75 -10.15 -18.55
N ALA A 133 13.31 -9.11 -17.83
CA ALA A 133 13.81 -7.76 -18.01
C ALA A 133 15.30 -7.62 -17.63
N ALA A 134 15.76 -8.34 -16.61
CA ALA A 134 17.18 -8.39 -16.26
C ALA A 134 18.01 -9.03 -17.39
N ILE A 135 17.51 -10.12 -17.99
CA ILE A 135 18.13 -10.77 -19.15
C ILE A 135 18.21 -9.82 -20.35
N GLU A 136 17.11 -9.13 -20.68
CA GLU A 136 17.10 -8.12 -21.74
C GLU A 136 18.17 -7.05 -21.50
N THR A 137 18.33 -6.60 -20.26
CA THR A 137 19.34 -5.61 -19.88
C THR A 137 20.77 -6.13 -20.07
N ILE A 138 21.03 -7.42 -19.81
CA ILE A 138 22.36 -8.03 -20.00
C ILE A 138 22.80 -7.98 -21.48
N PHE A 139 21.87 -8.20 -22.42
CA PHE A 139 22.19 -8.28 -23.85
C PHE A 139 22.00 -6.95 -24.60
N LEU A 140 20.95 -6.19 -24.24
CA LEU A 140 20.48 -4.99 -24.96
C LEU A 140 20.68 -3.69 -24.18
N GLY A 141 21.31 -3.75 -23.00
CA GLY A 141 21.70 -2.59 -22.20
C GLY A 141 22.59 -1.61 -22.97
N ASP A 142 22.94 -0.49 -22.31
CA ASP A 142 23.56 0.70 -22.91
C ASP A 142 24.48 0.36 -24.09
N SER A 143 24.01 0.72 -25.30
CA SER A 143 24.40 0.26 -26.64
C SER A 143 25.82 0.64 -27.09
N ARG A 144 26.80 0.56 -26.20
CA ARG A 144 28.22 0.92 -26.41
C ARG A 144 29.22 -0.13 -25.96
N GLY A 145 28.75 -1.34 -25.69
CA GLY A 145 29.54 -2.51 -25.33
C GLY A 145 29.40 -2.81 -23.84
N VAL A 146 28.48 -3.72 -23.52
CA VAL A 146 28.52 -4.44 -22.25
C VAL A 146 29.78 -5.30 -22.29
N ASP A 147 30.63 -5.14 -21.28
CA ASP A 147 31.78 -6.01 -21.10
C ASP A 147 31.39 -7.14 -20.15
N TRP A 148 31.16 -8.33 -20.70
CA TRP A 148 30.76 -9.49 -19.93
C TRP A 148 31.95 -10.18 -19.23
N SER A 149 33.19 -9.73 -19.46
CA SER A 149 34.45 -10.42 -19.09
C SER A 149 34.79 -10.39 -17.59
N GLY A 150 33.79 -10.28 -16.72
CA GLY A 150 33.95 -10.37 -15.26
C GLY A 150 32.76 -11.01 -14.54
N GLN A 151 31.60 -11.11 -15.19
CA GLN A 151 30.38 -11.71 -14.61
C GLN A 151 30.16 -13.14 -15.10
N TYR A 152 30.58 -13.45 -16.32
CA TYR A 152 30.48 -14.77 -16.94
C TYR A 152 31.83 -15.16 -17.54
N ASP A 153 32.21 -16.44 -17.47
CA ASP A 153 33.45 -16.97 -18.07
C ASP A 153 33.30 -17.11 -19.60
N VAL A 154 32.96 -16.01 -20.28
CA VAL A 154 32.72 -15.92 -21.72
C VAL A 154 33.29 -14.61 -22.26
N SER A 155 34.01 -14.66 -23.39
CA SER A 155 34.73 -13.52 -23.97
C SER A 155 34.01 -12.93 -25.18
N VAL A 156 32.78 -12.43 -24.99
CA VAL A 156 32.01 -11.80 -26.08
C VAL A 156 32.63 -10.43 -26.44
N PRO A 157 33.01 -10.18 -27.71
CA PRO A 157 33.66 -8.93 -28.09
C PRO A 157 32.67 -7.76 -28.12
N THR A 158 33.03 -6.61 -27.55
CA THR A 158 32.24 -5.37 -27.70
C THR A 158 32.00 -4.99 -29.17
N VAL A 159 30.93 -4.24 -29.45
CA VAL A 159 30.64 -3.69 -30.81
C VAL A 159 31.87 -3.01 -31.42
N LYS A 160 32.63 -2.23 -30.62
CA LYS A 160 33.83 -1.51 -31.09
C LYS A 160 34.97 -2.45 -31.49
N SER A 161 35.25 -3.48 -30.68
CA SER A 161 36.31 -4.45 -30.96
C SER A 161 35.92 -5.36 -32.12
N TRP A 162 34.67 -5.82 -32.15
CA TRP A 162 34.11 -6.62 -33.24
C TRP A 162 34.14 -5.88 -34.59
N ARG A 163 33.68 -4.62 -34.62
CA ARG A 163 33.76 -3.75 -35.81
C ARG A 163 35.18 -3.63 -36.35
N ARG A 164 36.18 -3.43 -35.46
CA ARG A 164 37.59 -3.34 -35.87
C ARG A 164 38.11 -4.66 -36.42
N LYS A 165 37.75 -5.79 -35.80
CA LYS A 165 38.14 -7.14 -36.24
C LYS A 165 37.57 -7.48 -37.62
N LYS A 166 36.31 -7.11 -37.88
CA LYS A 166 35.57 -7.44 -39.10
C LYS A 166 35.58 -6.35 -40.18
N GLN A 167 36.18 -5.18 -39.91
CA GLN A 167 36.28 -4.04 -40.83
C GLN A 167 34.91 -3.53 -41.34
N LEU A 168 33.91 -3.51 -40.44
CA LEU A 168 32.55 -3.09 -40.74
C LEU A 168 32.39 -1.57 -40.62
N ASP A 169 31.43 -0.99 -41.35
CA ASP A 169 31.02 0.39 -41.10
C ASP A 169 30.31 0.49 -39.73
N PRO A 170 30.32 1.68 -39.09
CA PRO A 170 29.74 1.84 -37.76
C PRO A 170 28.25 1.53 -37.65
N HIS A 171 27.47 1.74 -38.71
CA HIS A 171 26.02 1.58 -38.66
C HIS A 171 25.65 0.10 -38.78
N THR A 172 26.17 -0.59 -39.80
CA THR A 172 25.95 -2.03 -39.98
C THR A 172 26.52 -2.84 -38.82
N ALA A 173 27.68 -2.45 -38.26
CA ALA A 173 28.22 -3.11 -37.07
C ALA A 173 27.30 -2.98 -35.83
N THR A 174 26.61 -1.86 -35.66
CA THR A 174 25.67 -1.71 -34.55
C THR A 174 24.38 -2.47 -34.82
N GLU A 175 23.85 -2.40 -36.04
CA GLU A 175 22.60 -3.08 -36.43
C GLU A 175 22.71 -4.61 -36.31
N GLU A 176 23.72 -5.22 -36.94
CA GLU A 176 23.93 -6.67 -36.93
C GLU A 176 24.23 -7.19 -35.53
N TYR A 177 25.02 -6.44 -34.75
CA TYR A 177 25.31 -6.81 -33.36
C TYR A 177 24.05 -6.79 -32.50
N CYS A 178 23.22 -5.74 -32.63
CA CYS A 178 21.94 -5.67 -31.94
C CYS A 178 21.00 -6.80 -32.36
N GLN A 179 20.99 -7.21 -33.64
CA GLN A 179 20.20 -8.35 -34.09
C GLN A 179 20.66 -9.66 -33.44
N PHE A 180 21.96 -9.94 -33.39
CA PHE A 180 22.46 -11.13 -32.71
C PHE A 180 22.22 -11.07 -31.19
N ALA A 181 22.34 -9.91 -30.56
CA ALA A 181 22.01 -9.73 -29.14
C ALA A 181 20.51 -9.98 -28.88
N GLN A 182 19.61 -9.52 -29.77
CA GLN A 182 18.19 -9.81 -29.69
C GLN A 182 17.89 -11.31 -29.80
N GLN A 183 18.55 -12.00 -30.75
CA GLN A 183 18.42 -13.46 -30.89
C GLN A 183 18.95 -14.22 -29.66
N ALA A 184 19.98 -13.69 -28.99
CA ALA A 184 20.48 -14.25 -27.74
C ALA A 184 19.42 -14.13 -26.62
N VAL A 185 18.75 -12.98 -26.48
CA VAL A 185 17.61 -12.81 -25.55
C VAL A 185 16.49 -13.80 -25.84
N GLU A 186 16.08 -13.93 -27.11
CA GLU A 186 15.03 -14.87 -27.52
C GLU A 186 15.41 -16.30 -27.17
N ARG A 187 16.68 -16.68 -27.38
CA ARG A 187 17.21 -18.00 -27.05
C ARG A 187 17.18 -18.27 -25.54
N THR A 188 17.64 -17.33 -24.72
CA THR A 188 17.59 -17.44 -23.26
C THR A 188 16.15 -17.57 -22.78
N THR A 189 15.25 -16.72 -23.28
CA THR A 189 13.81 -16.77 -22.94
C THR A 189 13.18 -18.11 -23.31
N GLN A 190 13.51 -18.64 -24.49
CA GLN A 190 13.01 -19.93 -24.96
C GLN A 190 13.54 -21.11 -24.12
N GLN A 191 14.78 -21.03 -23.64
CA GLN A 191 15.38 -22.04 -22.75
C GLN A 191 14.74 -22.03 -21.36
N LEU A 192 14.37 -20.86 -20.84
CA LEU A 192 13.70 -20.73 -19.55
C LEU A 192 12.24 -21.14 -19.55
N ARG A 193 11.60 -21.20 -20.73
CA ARG A 193 10.16 -21.45 -20.86
C ARG A 193 9.68 -22.70 -20.12
N SER A 194 10.39 -23.83 -20.25
CA SER A 194 10.00 -25.06 -19.55
C SER A 194 10.07 -24.94 -18.03
N THR A 195 11.05 -24.19 -17.51
CA THR A 195 11.18 -23.93 -16.07
C THR A 195 10.06 -23.02 -15.58
N ILE A 196 9.75 -21.97 -16.34
CA ILE A 196 8.66 -21.03 -16.06
C ILE A 196 7.31 -21.76 -16.04
N ASP A 197 7.05 -22.56 -17.07
CA ASP A 197 5.80 -23.32 -17.21
C ASP A 197 5.67 -24.37 -16.08
N ALA A 198 6.76 -25.06 -15.72
CA ALA A 198 6.76 -26.00 -14.60
C ALA A 198 6.54 -25.33 -13.23
N GLY A 199 7.16 -24.17 -13.01
CA GLY A 199 6.96 -23.37 -11.80
C GLY A 199 5.51 -22.91 -11.66
N ARG A 200 4.93 -22.38 -12.74
CA ARG A 200 3.51 -22.01 -12.80
C ARG A 200 2.60 -23.20 -12.45
N HIS A 201 2.79 -24.34 -13.11
CA HIS A 201 1.97 -25.53 -12.86
C HIS A 201 2.09 -26.08 -11.45
N THR A 202 3.27 -25.96 -10.82
CA THR A 202 3.47 -26.37 -9.43
C THR A 202 2.66 -25.48 -8.48
N LEU A 203 2.61 -24.17 -8.74
CA LEU A 203 1.84 -23.22 -7.94
C LEU A 203 0.33 -23.39 -8.11
N GLU A 204 -0.14 -23.70 -9.33
CA GLU A 204 -1.56 -24.02 -9.59
C GLU A 204 -2.04 -25.23 -8.77
N GLN A 205 -1.14 -26.15 -8.44
CA GLN A 205 -1.42 -27.36 -7.65
C GLN A 205 -1.15 -27.18 -6.16
N TYR A 206 -0.53 -26.08 -5.75
CA TYR A 206 -0.16 -25.86 -4.36
C TYR A 206 -1.39 -25.39 -3.56
N GLU A 207 -1.66 -26.03 -2.44
CA GLU A 207 -2.84 -25.78 -1.63
C GLU A 207 -2.48 -25.73 -0.14
N LEU A 208 -3.21 -24.88 0.60
CA LEU A 208 -3.12 -24.85 2.04
C LEU A 208 -3.59 -26.18 2.63
N ASN A 209 -2.92 -26.63 3.67
CA ASN A 209 -3.39 -27.79 4.42
C ASN A 209 -4.66 -27.44 5.23
N GLN A 210 -5.34 -28.46 5.76
CA GLN A 210 -6.60 -28.24 6.47
C GLN A 210 -6.46 -27.31 7.68
N ALA A 211 -5.37 -27.40 8.43
CA ALA A 211 -5.16 -26.54 9.60
C ALA A 211 -4.95 -25.08 9.19
N GLU A 212 -4.19 -24.82 8.12
CA GLU A 212 -4.01 -23.47 7.57
C GLU A 212 -5.33 -22.91 7.01
N ALA A 213 -6.14 -23.74 6.36
CA ALA A 213 -7.46 -23.38 5.88
C ALA A 213 -8.40 -23.01 7.03
N ASP A 214 -8.40 -23.81 8.09
CA ASP A 214 -9.18 -23.58 9.30
C ASP A 214 -8.73 -22.28 9.98
N ASP A 215 -7.43 -22.01 10.07
CA ASP A 215 -6.89 -20.77 10.63
C ASP A 215 -7.33 -19.53 9.84
N VAL A 216 -7.32 -19.60 8.50
CA VAL A 216 -7.83 -18.53 7.62
C VAL A 216 -9.33 -18.31 7.87
N CYS A 217 -10.11 -19.39 7.87
CA CYS A 217 -11.55 -19.32 8.11
C CYS A 217 -11.87 -18.79 9.50
N ASN A 218 -10.99 -19.03 10.49
CA ASN A 218 -11.19 -18.67 11.89
C ASN A 218 -10.52 -17.36 12.34
N ALA A 219 -10.00 -16.54 11.42
CA ALA A 219 -9.24 -15.35 11.77
C ALA A 219 -9.98 -14.31 12.65
N GLN A 220 -11.32 -14.32 12.68
CA GLN A 220 -12.13 -13.41 13.49
C GLN A 220 -12.45 -13.92 14.90
N ALA A 221 -12.17 -15.20 15.20
CA ALA A 221 -12.46 -15.81 16.49
C ALA A 221 -11.90 -15.02 17.70
N PRO A 222 -10.68 -14.45 17.66
CA PRO A 222 -10.16 -13.69 18.79
C PRO A 222 -10.97 -12.42 19.12
N TYR A 223 -11.50 -11.74 18.10
CA TYR A 223 -12.30 -10.52 18.31
C TYR A 223 -13.67 -10.83 18.89
N LEU A 224 -14.27 -11.94 18.45
CA LEU A 224 -15.55 -12.43 18.97
C LEU A 224 -15.42 -12.88 20.43
N ALA A 225 -14.38 -13.66 20.73
CA ALA A 225 -14.06 -14.06 22.10
C ALA A 225 -13.81 -12.85 23.00
N ALA A 226 -13.09 -11.84 22.51
CA ALA A 226 -12.86 -10.59 23.24
C ALA A 226 -14.17 -9.83 23.49
N PHE A 227 -15.05 -9.70 22.50
CA PHE A 227 -16.34 -9.02 22.67
C PHE A 227 -17.24 -9.75 23.67
N ALA A 228 -17.37 -11.07 23.52
CA ALA A 228 -18.14 -11.93 24.42
C ALA A 228 -17.63 -11.80 25.86
N SER A 229 -16.31 -11.87 26.07
CA SER A 229 -15.69 -11.69 27.38
C SER A 229 -16.00 -10.32 27.99
N LYS A 230 -15.96 -9.24 27.20
CA LYS A 230 -16.30 -7.89 27.68
C LYS A 230 -17.78 -7.74 28.03
N TYR A 231 -18.67 -8.35 27.26
CA TYR A 231 -20.11 -8.36 27.57
C TYR A 231 -20.39 -9.11 28.88
N GLU A 232 -19.82 -10.30 29.07
CA GLU A 232 -19.98 -11.07 30.30
C GLU A 232 -19.39 -10.36 31.53
N ALA A 233 -18.22 -9.71 31.36
CA ALA A 233 -17.64 -8.89 32.41
C ALA A 233 -18.54 -7.71 32.81
N LEU A 234 -19.16 -7.04 31.83
CA LEU A 234 -20.12 -5.98 32.08
C LEU A 234 -21.34 -6.52 32.83
N TYR A 235 -21.91 -7.64 32.38
CA TYR A 235 -23.03 -8.30 33.06
C TYR A 235 -22.71 -8.60 34.54
N ALA A 236 -21.57 -9.24 34.81
CA ALA A 236 -21.15 -9.60 36.17
C ALA A 236 -21.00 -8.39 37.11
N GLN A 237 -20.65 -7.21 36.57
CA GLN A 237 -20.60 -5.97 37.35
C GLN A 237 -22.00 -5.37 37.61
N THR A 238 -22.96 -5.63 36.72
CA THR A 238 -24.33 -5.07 36.79
C THR A 238 -25.29 -5.90 37.67
N GLU A 239 -25.17 -7.24 37.65
CA GLU A 239 -26.01 -8.18 38.41
C GLU A 239 -26.15 -7.88 39.93
N PRO A 240 -25.09 -7.53 40.68
CA PRO A 240 -25.22 -7.24 42.11
C PRO A 240 -25.89 -5.89 42.41
N ILE A 241 -26.09 -5.03 41.40
CA ILE A 241 -26.66 -3.69 41.54
C ILE A 241 -28.18 -3.71 41.26
N THR A 242 -28.63 -4.50 40.27
CA THR A 242 -30.05 -4.64 39.90
C THR A 242 -30.88 -5.29 40.99
N ASN A 243 -30.39 -6.37 41.58
CA ASN A 243 -31.07 -7.13 42.64
C ASN A 243 -31.27 -6.33 43.96
N ALA A 244 -30.72 -5.12 44.05
CA ALA A 244 -30.67 -4.31 45.27
C ALA A 244 -31.58 -3.06 45.25
N HIS A 245 -32.32 -2.83 44.16
CA HIS A 245 -33.00 -1.58 43.85
C HIS A 245 -33.97 -1.07 44.95
N GLN A 246 -34.44 -1.94 45.86
CA GLN A 246 -35.38 -1.58 46.93
C GLN A 246 -34.75 -0.89 48.16
N TYR A 247 -33.43 -0.94 48.37
CA TYR A 247 -32.80 -0.37 49.59
C TYR A 247 -31.44 0.29 49.30
N ILE A 248 -31.47 1.54 48.79
CA ILE A 248 -30.27 2.35 48.55
C ILE A 248 -29.60 2.72 49.89
N ARG A 249 -28.77 1.82 50.43
CA ARG A 249 -27.89 2.04 51.59
C ARG A 249 -26.45 2.34 51.15
N LEU A 250 -25.71 3.07 51.99
CA LEU A 250 -24.34 3.57 51.78
C LEU A 250 -23.30 2.57 51.21
N GLY A 251 -23.50 1.26 51.33
CA GLY A 251 -22.64 0.23 50.74
C GLY A 251 -22.64 0.19 49.20
N TYR A 252 -23.70 0.68 48.56
CA TYR A 252 -23.83 0.67 47.09
C TYR A 252 -23.02 1.78 46.39
N ASN A 253 -22.68 2.87 47.08
CA ASN A 253 -21.92 3.99 46.49
C ASN A 253 -20.55 3.57 45.95
N ARG A 254 -19.86 2.62 46.61
CA ARG A 254 -18.55 2.14 46.15
C ARG A 254 -18.66 1.14 44.99
N LYS A 255 -19.72 0.33 44.95
CA LYS A 255 -19.99 -0.59 43.84
C LYS A 255 -20.42 0.17 42.60
N LEU A 256 -21.34 1.13 42.74
CA LEU A 256 -21.76 2.05 41.68
C LEU A 256 -20.57 2.86 41.13
N TYR A 257 -19.69 3.37 42.00
CA TYR A 257 -18.46 4.02 41.56
C TYR A 257 -17.54 3.11 40.74
N ARG A 258 -17.44 1.82 41.10
CA ARG A 258 -16.60 0.86 40.36
C ARG A 258 -17.24 0.51 39.01
N LEU A 259 -18.55 0.28 38.98
CA LEU A 259 -19.29 0.04 37.74
C LEU A 259 -19.14 1.24 36.79
N SER A 260 -19.29 2.47 37.29
CA SER A 260 -19.17 3.68 36.45
C SER A 260 -17.76 3.83 35.87
N GLN A 261 -16.72 3.59 36.65
CA GLN A 261 -15.34 3.58 36.16
C GLN A 261 -15.09 2.46 35.13
N HIS A 262 -15.66 1.27 35.35
CA HIS A 262 -15.57 0.16 34.41
C HIS A 262 -16.25 0.49 33.07
N ILE A 263 -17.44 1.09 33.11
CA ILE A 263 -18.16 1.53 31.90
C ILE A 263 -17.34 2.58 31.14
N ILE A 264 -16.77 3.58 31.82
CA ILE A 264 -15.95 4.62 31.16
C ILE A 264 -14.75 3.98 30.42
N ALA A 265 -14.12 2.98 31.02
CA ALA A 265 -12.96 2.31 30.45
C ALA A 265 -13.33 1.38 29.27
N GLU A 266 -14.40 0.60 29.41
CA GLU A 266 -14.73 -0.48 28.46
C GLU A 266 -15.67 -0.03 27.33
N ALA A 267 -16.46 1.03 27.54
CA ALA A 267 -17.37 1.61 26.55
C ALA A 267 -16.75 1.81 25.15
N PRO A 268 -15.57 2.46 24.99
CA PRO A 268 -14.98 2.65 23.67
C PRO A 268 -14.54 1.32 23.03
N VAL A 269 -14.05 0.37 23.84
CA VAL A 269 -13.57 -0.94 23.36
C VAL A 269 -14.74 -1.79 22.88
N ILE A 270 -15.81 -1.89 23.68
CA ILE A 270 -17.04 -2.60 23.30
C ILE A 270 -17.61 -2.02 22.01
N LYS A 271 -17.63 -0.69 21.86
CA LYS A 271 -18.14 -0.06 20.63
C LYS A 271 -17.28 -0.36 19.40
N GLN A 272 -15.96 -0.38 19.56
CA GLN A 272 -15.04 -0.71 18.48
C GLN A 272 -15.23 -2.15 18.01
N LEU A 273 -15.28 -3.11 18.95
CA LEU A 273 -15.51 -4.52 18.66
C LEU A 273 -16.89 -4.75 18.02
N GLN A 274 -17.94 -4.12 18.57
CA GLN A 274 -19.29 -4.15 17.98
C GLN A 274 -19.30 -3.67 16.52
N ARG A 275 -18.58 -2.58 16.22
CA ARG A 275 -18.46 -2.07 14.85
C ARG A 275 -17.77 -3.07 13.94
N GLN A 276 -16.68 -3.68 14.37
CA GLN A 276 -15.94 -4.66 13.58
C GLN A 276 -16.80 -5.90 13.26
N ILE A 277 -17.58 -6.36 14.23
CA ILE A 277 -18.45 -7.53 14.07
C ILE A 277 -19.65 -7.22 13.16
N TYR A 278 -20.36 -6.11 13.36
CA TYR A 278 -21.46 -5.73 12.44
C TYR A 278 -20.97 -5.44 11.03
N GLN A 279 -19.81 -4.79 10.91
CA GLN A 279 -19.17 -4.60 9.60
C GLN A 279 -18.91 -5.90 8.88
N TRP A 280 -18.73 -7.03 9.60
CA TRP A 280 -18.59 -8.35 9.01
C TRP A 280 -19.95 -8.94 8.61
N TYR A 281 -20.97 -8.87 9.48
CA TYR A 281 -22.31 -9.39 9.19
C TYR A 281 -23.01 -8.70 8.01
N ASP A 282 -22.68 -7.42 7.76
CA ASP A 282 -23.26 -6.63 6.68
C ASP A 282 -22.47 -6.74 5.35
N ARG A 283 -21.42 -7.58 5.27
CA ARG A 283 -20.61 -7.70 4.05
C ARG A 283 -21.29 -8.54 2.98
N PRO A 284 -21.12 -8.17 1.71
CA PRO A 284 -21.49 -9.07 0.61
C PRO A 284 -20.51 -10.25 0.53
N ASP A 285 -21.01 -11.42 0.17
CA ASP A 285 -20.22 -12.66 0.00
C ASP A 285 -18.95 -12.44 -0.83
N GLN A 286 -19.04 -11.69 -1.93
CA GLN A 286 -17.87 -11.41 -2.80
C GLN A 286 -16.73 -10.69 -2.07
N GLU A 287 -17.05 -9.75 -1.17
CA GLU A 287 -16.01 -9.07 -0.40
C GLU A 287 -15.35 -10.00 0.62
N ILE A 288 -16.10 -10.97 1.16
CA ILE A 288 -15.56 -11.99 2.06
C ILE A 288 -14.65 -12.94 1.28
N VAL A 289 -15.09 -13.38 0.08
CA VAL A 289 -14.29 -14.20 -0.84
C VAL A 289 -12.99 -13.51 -1.20
N ASP A 290 -13.02 -12.23 -1.58
CA ASP A 290 -11.82 -11.46 -1.95
C ASP A 290 -10.80 -11.39 -0.79
N ASP A 291 -11.27 -11.17 0.44
CA ASP A 291 -10.39 -11.10 1.62
C ASP A 291 -9.81 -12.47 1.98
N LEU A 292 -10.64 -13.52 1.98
CA LEU A 292 -10.19 -14.88 2.21
C LEU A 292 -9.17 -15.30 1.15
N ALA A 293 -9.41 -14.96 -0.12
CA ALA A 293 -8.52 -15.28 -1.24
C ALA A 293 -7.16 -14.60 -1.07
N LEU A 294 -7.15 -13.34 -0.64
CA LEU A 294 -5.93 -12.60 -0.38
C LEU A 294 -5.15 -13.23 0.79
N GLU A 295 -5.83 -13.55 1.88
CA GLU A 295 -5.22 -14.14 3.07
C GLU A 295 -4.67 -15.56 2.77
N CYS A 296 -5.36 -16.33 1.93
CA CYS A 296 -4.86 -17.58 1.38
C CYS A 296 -3.63 -17.36 0.51
N ALA A 297 -3.68 -16.40 -0.42
CA ALA A 297 -2.56 -16.10 -1.31
C ALA A 297 -1.32 -15.63 -0.55
N GLU A 298 -1.46 -14.82 0.50
CA GLU A 298 -0.34 -14.38 1.35
C GLU A 298 0.32 -15.56 2.08
N ARG A 299 -0.46 -16.56 2.52
CA ARG A 299 0.08 -17.80 3.13
C ARG A 299 0.75 -18.71 2.09
N LEU A 300 0.10 -18.90 0.94
CA LEU A 300 0.63 -19.72 -0.15
C LEU A 300 1.93 -19.11 -0.71
N TRP A 301 1.97 -17.78 -0.88
CA TRP A 301 3.14 -17.02 -1.33
C TRP A 301 4.03 -16.59 -0.16
N SER A 302 4.48 -17.59 0.62
CA SER A 302 5.37 -17.39 1.75
C SER A 302 6.74 -16.85 1.33
N ASP A 303 7.44 -16.18 2.25
CA ASP A 303 8.77 -15.62 1.95
C ASP A 303 9.80 -16.71 1.61
N ASP A 304 9.69 -17.89 2.22
CA ASP A 304 10.52 -19.05 1.91
C ASP A 304 10.29 -19.56 0.49
N LEU A 305 9.02 -19.63 0.06
CA LEU A 305 8.67 -20.04 -1.30
C LEU A 305 9.16 -19.01 -2.32
N LYS A 306 8.93 -17.72 -2.07
CA LYS A 306 9.47 -16.63 -2.91
C LYS A 306 10.97 -16.79 -3.09
N GLN A 307 11.71 -16.93 -1.99
CA GLN A 307 13.15 -17.06 -2.02
C GLN A 307 13.59 -18.29 -2.83
N THR A 308 12.92 -19.43 -2.64
CA THR A 308 13.20 -20.67 -3.39
C THR A 308 12.99 -20.47 -4.89
N ILE A 309 11.87 -19.86 -5.27
CA ILE A 309 11.55 -19.57 -6.68
C ILE A 309 12.57 -18.60 -7.28
N HIS A 310 12.91 -17.52 -6.58
CA HIS A 310 13.93 -16.58 -7.04
C HIS A 310 15.28 -17.26 -7.26
N GLN A 311 15.70 -18.15 -6.35
CA GLN A 311 16.96 -18.89 -6.48
C GLN A 311 16.95 -19.85 -7.67
N GLN A 312 15.84 -20.57 -7.87
CA GLN A 312 15.70 -21.48 -9.01
C GLN A 312 15.72 -20.72 -10.33
N LEU A 313 14.91 -19.66 -10.46
CA LEU A 313 14.88 -18.83 -11.67
C LEU A 313 16.23 -18.15 -11.93
N ALA A 314 16.91 -17.65 -10.90
CA ALA A 314 18.24 -17.06 -11.06
C ALA A 314 19.26 -18.09 -11.57
N THR A 315 19.28 -19.30 -10.99
CA THR A 315 20.22 -20.36 -11.39
C THR A 315 20.00 -20.79 -12.84
N GLU A 316 18.74 -21.01 -13.23
CA GLU A 316 18.39 -21.38 -14.60
C GLU A 316 18.66 -20.23 -15.58
N SER A 317 18.44 -18.98 -15.14
CA SER A 317 18.73 -17.79 -15.95
C SER A 317 20.22 -17.64 -16.20
N ASP A 318 21.08 -17.80 -15.19
CA ASP A 318 22.54 -17.72 -15.35
C ASP A 318 23.05 -18.79 -16.34
N ASN A 319 22.56 -20.02 -16.24
CA ASN A 319 22.92 -21.09 -17.19
C ASN A 319 22.49 -20.74 -18.61
N ALA A 320 21.26 -20.28 -18.80
CA ALA A 320 20.73 -19.91 -20.11
C ALA A 320 21.41 -18.65 -20.70
N VAL A 321 21.84 -17.71 -19.85
CA VAL A 321 22.63 -16.54 -20.25
C VAL A 321 24.02 -16.96 -20.71
N ILE A 322 24.71 -17.85 -19.98
CA ILE A 322 26.04 -18.37 -20.36
C ILE A 322 25.97 -19.05 -21.73
N ASP A 323 24.97 -19.90 -21.95
CA ASP A 323 24.78 -20.60 -23.24
C ASP A 323 24.52 -19.63 -24.39
N ALA A 324 23.69 -18.60 -24.15
CA ALA A 324 23.38 -17.58 -25.14
C ALA A 324 24.58 -16.65 -25.43
N LEU A 325 25.41 -16.32 -24.42
CA LEU A 325 26.65 -15.56 -24.60
C LEU A 325 27.67 -16.35 -25.44
N ARG A 326 27.83 -17.65 -25.19
CA ARG A 326 28.69 -18.52 -26.01
C ARG A 326 28.20 -18.62 -27.46
N TRP A 327 26.88 -18.72 -27.64
CA TRP A 327 26.28 -18.70 -28.97
C TRP A 327 26.51 -17.35 -29.68
N LEU A 328 26.35 -16.24 -28.97
CA LEU A 328 26.59 -14.89 -29.49
C LEU A 328 28.05 -14.70 -29.92
N GLU A 329 29.01 -15.16 -29.11
CA GLU A 329 30.43 -15.17 -29.45
C GLU A 329 30.69 -15.92 -30.77
N GLN A 330 30.09 -17.10 -30.94
CA GLN A 330 30.23 -17.90 -32.17
C GLN A 330 29.62 -17.21 -33.39
N GLN A 331 28.46 -16.56 -33.27
CA GLN A 331 27.85 -15.82 -34.38
C GLN A 331 28.71 -14.62 -34.80
N LEU A 332 29.20 -13.86 -33.83
CA LEU A 332 30.07 -12.72 -34.08
C LEU A 332 31.40 -13.15 -34.72
N ASP A 333 31.97 -14.27 -34.29
CA ASP A 333 33.20 -14.79 -34.90
C ASP A 333 32.96 -15.38 -36.31
N GLY A 334 31.81 -16.02 -36.53
CA GLY A 334 31.40 -16.59 -37.81
C GLY A 334 30.96 -15.58 -38.87
N TYR A 335 30.55 -14.37 -38.47
CA TYR A 335 30.03 -13.34 -39.38
C TYR A 335 31.03 -12.97 -40.48
N GLN A 336 30.57 -12.99 -41.74
CA GLN A 336 31.31 -12.54 -42.92
C GLN A 336 30.56 -11.37 -43.54
N PRO A 337 31.16 -10.17 -43.67
CA PRO A 337 30.52 -9.07 -44.37
C PRO A 337 30.30 -9.42 -45.84
N GLU A 338 29.10 -9.12 -46.35
CA GLU A 338 28.85 -9.18 -47.79
C GLU A 338 29.85 -8.26 -48.51
N CYS A 339 30.66 -8.84 -49.39
CA CYS A 339 31.72 -8.13 -50.09
C CYS A 339 31.12 -7.14 -51.10
N ARG A 340 30.87 -5.90 -50.69
CA ARG A 340 30.72 -4.78 -51.64
C ARG A 340 32.12 -4.35 -52.09
N GLN A 341 32.48 -4.74 -53.30
CA GLN A 341 33.70 -4.29 -53.97
C GLN A 341 33.73 -2.76 -54.10
N ALA A 342 34.88 -2.17 -53.71
CA ALA A 342 35.42 -0.83 -54.01
C ALA A 342 34.60 0.36 -53.45
N ASP A 343 35.15 1.29 -52.65
CA ASP A 343 36.35 2.09 -52.91
C ASP A 343 37.14 2.40 -51.62
N HIS A 344 38.32 1.78 -51.49
CA HIS A 344 39.37 2.25 -50.58
C HIS A 344 40.14 3.40 -51.24
N ALA A 345 39.58 4.61 -51.23
CA ALA A 345 40.30 5.80 -51.68
C ALA A 345 39.83 7.12 -51.06
N ALA A 346 39.53 7.18 -49.75
CA ALA A 346 39.38 8.47 -49.06
C ALA A 346 39.48 8.37 -47.53
N VAL A 347 40.58 7.85 -46.99
CA VAL A 347 40.96 8.12 -45.59
C VAL A 347 42.32 8.77 -45.57
N LYS A 348 42.35 10.03 -45.95
CA LYS A 348 43.33 11.00 -45.48
C LYS A 348 42.72 12.38 -45.62
N GLN A 349 42.83 13.15 -44.54
CA GLN A 349 42.37 14.52 -44.35
C GLN A 349 40.95 14.67 -43.79
N LEU A 350 40.88 14.96 -42.49
CA LEU A 350 40.15 16.11 -41.96
C LEU A 350 40.51 16.28 -40.48
N ASP A 351 41.67 16.88 -40.24
CA ASP A 351 41.90 17.66 -39.03
C ASP A 351 41.73 19.14 -39.39
N ALA A 352 41.02 19.85 -38.52
CA ALA A 352 40.83 21.29 -38.40
C ALA A 352 39.66 21.98 -39.17
N PRO A 353 39.06 23.02 -38.54
CA PRO A 353 37.61 23.24 -38.52
C PRO A 353 37.16 24.47 -39.33
N LEU A 354 35.86 24.59 -39.62
CA LEU A 354 35.31 25.88 -40.08
C LEU A 354 33.92 26.23 -39.55
N ARG A 355 33.77 27.55 -39.45
CA ARG A 355 32.82 28.42 -38.79
C ARG A 355 31.41 28.43 -39.40
N LYS A 356 30.50 28.86 -38.53
CA LYS A 356 29.11 29.32 -38.70
C LYS A 356 28.86 30.19 -39.96
N THR A 357 27.74 29.94 -40.63
CA THR A 357 26.67 30.93 -40.92
C THR A 357 25.39 30.25 -41.41
N THR A 358 24.25 30.64 -40.84
CA THR A 358 22.85 30.20 -41.07
C THR A 358 22.24 30.89 -42.31
N PRO A 359 21.09 30.45 -42.91
CA PRO A 359 19.76 30.71 -42.33
C PRO A 359 18.63 29.67 -42.59
N ARG A 360 17.89 29.40 -41.50
CA ARG A 360 16.41 29.43 -41.30
C ARG A 360 15.42 28.77 -42.30
N ALA A 361 14.57 27.94 -41.66
CA ALA A 361 13.14 27.63 -41.86
C ALA A 361 12.71 26.56 -42.87
N ALA A 362 12.35 25.38 -42.34
CA ALA A 362 11.18 24.61 -42.76
C ALA A 362 10.64 23.80 -41.56
N GLU A 363 9.43 24.17 -41.16
CA GLU A 363 8.38 23.47 -40.42
C GLU A 363 8.65 22.08 -39.82
N SER A 364 8.60 21.98 -38.48
CA SER A 364 8.49 20.72 -37.76
C SER A 364 7.03 20.30 -37.61
N ALA A 365 6.56 19.42 -38.48
CA ALA A 365 5.35 18.64 -38.25
C ALA A 365 5.74 17.31 -37.57
N TYR A 366 5.70 17.26 -36.24
CA TYR A 366 5.78 16.01 -35.50
C TYR A 366 4.47 15.24 -35.70
N LYS A 367 4.43 14.36 -36.69
CA LYS A 367 3.44 13.28 -36.75
C LYS A 367 3.81 12.24 -35.70
N ALA A 368 3.01 12.17 -34.65
CA ALA A 368 2.99 11.06 -33.71
C ALA A 368 2.67 9.77 -34.49
N VAL A 369 3.61 8.82 -34.50
CA VAL A 369 3.36 7.46 -34.96
C VAL A 369 2.85 6.67 -33.77
N SER A 370 1.56 6.34 -33.85
CA SER A 370 0.86 5.45 -32.93
C SER A 370 1.31 4.01 -33.19
N HIS A 371 1.77 3.33 -32.14
CA HIS A 371 1.91 1.88 -32.11
C HIS A 371 1.04 1.32 -31.00
N SER A 372 -0.24 1.12 -31.32
CA SER A 372 -1.16 0.32 -30.52
C SER A 372 -0.99 -1.16 -30.87
N LYS A 373 -0.55 -1.96 -29.89
CA LYS A 373 -0.97 -3.37 -29.78
C LYS A 373 -1.84 -3.48 -28.52
N THR A 374 -2.96 -4.16 -28.71
CA THR A 374 -4.13 -4.22 -27.85
C THR A 374 -3.79 -4.90 -26.52
N HIS A 375 -3.63 -4.11 -25.45
CA HIS A 375 -3.71 -4.60 -24.08
C HIS A 375 -5.18 -4.85 -23.73
N GLU A 376 -5.45 -5.94 -23.03
CA GLU A 376 -6.67 -6.10 -22.23
C GLU A 376 -6.91 -4.80 -21.46
N GLN A 377 -8.14 -4.30 -21.49
CA GLN A 377 -8.50 -3.00 -20.93
C GLN A 377 -8.16 -2.96 -19.42
N LYS A 378 -6.96 -2.51 -19.06
CA LYS A 378 -6.64 -1.97 -17.72
C LYS A 378 -7.72 -0.93 -17.45
N ARG A 379 -8.60 -1.19 -16.47
CA ARG A 379 -9.58 -0.20 -16.02
C ARG A 379 -8.80 1.03 -15.56
N ALA A 380 -8.94 2.14 -16.29
CA ALA A 380 -8.34 3.41 -15.90
C ALA A 380 -8.87 3.79 -14.51
N ILE A 381 -7.97 3.89 -13.54
CA ILE A 381 -8.33 4.36 -12.20
C ILE A 381 -8.50 5.88 -12.32
N THR A 382 -9.74 6.36 -12.19
CA THR A 382 -10.04 7.80 -12.30
C THR A 382 -10.00 8.50 -10.95
N GLU A 383 -10.32 7.78 -9.87
CA GLU A 383 -10.35 8.29 -8.50
C GLU A 383 -9.87 7.21 -7.53
N VAL A 384 -9.21 7.64 -6.45
CA VAL A 384 -8.71 6.75 -5.39
C VAL A 384 -9.24 7.21 -4.04
N GLN A 385 -9.80 6.27 -3.28
CA GLN A 385 -10.27 6.52 -1.92
C GLN A 385 -9.09 6.43 -0.93
N LEU A 386 -8.41 7.55 -0.67
CA LEU A 386 -7.36 7.63 0.34
C LEU A 386 -7.92 7.62 1.76
N ASP A 387 -7.07 7.25 2.72
CA ASP A 387 -7.34 7.44 4.14
C ASP A 387 -6.44 8.54 4.76
N ALA A 388 -6.81 8.96 5.96
CA ALA A 388 -6.06 9.97 6.70
C ALA A 388 -4.68 9.47 7.16
N ALA A 389 -4.42 8.16 7.21
CA ALA A 389 -3.10 7.65 7.58
C ALA A 389 -2.06 7.90 6.47
N ILE A 390 -2.48 7.84 5.20
CA ILE A 390 -1.64 8.09 4.03
C ILE A 390 -1.57 9.57 3.69
N ALA A 391 -2.69 10.29 3.76
CA ALA A 391 -2.74 11.73 3.47
C ALA A 391 -3.36 12.51 4.65
N PRO A 392 -2.68 12.59 5.81
CA PRO A 392 -3.21 13.21 7.03
C PRO A 392 -3.50 14.71 6.93
N TRP A 393 -3.04 15.39 5.87
CA TRP A 393 -3.35 16.80 5.62
C TRP A 393 -4.68 17.01 4.88
N LEU A 394 -5.31 15.95 4.37
CA LEU A 394 -6.59 16.03 3.66
C LEU A 394 -7.81 15.92 4.60
N GLY A 395 -7.64 15.44 5.84
CA GLY A 395 -8.71 15.31 6.83
C GLY A 395 -8.18 14.75 8.15
N ARG A 396 -9.05 14.61 9.16
CA ARG A 396 -8.64 14.11 10.49
C ARG A 396 -8.56 12.59 10.53
N ASP A 397 -7.70 12.07 11.41
CA ASP A 397 -7.61 10.63 11.68
C ASP A 397 -8.99 10.04 12.03
N GLY A 398 -9.42 9.04 11.25
CA GLY A 398 -10.72 8.38 11.41
C GLY A 398 -11.89 8.99 10.62
N GLU A 399 -11.71 10.14 9.96
CA GLU A 399 -12.66 10.65 8.97
C GLU A 399 -12.46 9.96 7.60
N ARG A 400 -13.55 9.59 6.93
CA ARG A 400 -13.50 9.12 5.54
C ARG A 400 -13.21 10.31 4.65
N LEU A 401 -12.04 10.34 4.02
CA LEU A 401 -11.68 11.39 3.06
C LEU A 401 -12.60 11.29 1.82
N PRO A 402 -12.84 12.37 1.07
CA PRO A 402 -13.39 12.24 -0.28
C PRO A 402 -12.40 11.48 -1.20
N PRO A 403 -12.88 10.83 -2.27
CA PRO A 403 -12.01 10.31 -3.32
C PRO A 403 -11.13 11.43 -3.88
N VAL A 404 -9.88 11.11 -4.20
CA VAL A 404 -8.95 12.02 -4.87
C VAL A 404 -8.80 11.63 -6.33
N ASP A 405 -8.72 12.62 -7.20
CA ASP A 405 -8.57 12.43 -8.64
C ASP A 405 -7.20 11.84 -8.99
N VAL A 406 -7.18 10.95 -9.97
CA VAL A 406 -5.95 10.50 -10.62
C VAL A 406 -5.60 11.47 -11.74
N LEU A 407 -4.48 12.17 -11.58
CA LEU A 407 -3.98 13.14 -12.55
C LEU A 407 -3.13 12.50 -13.65
N VAL A 408 -2.39 11.45 -13.30
CA VAL A 408 -1.55 10.68 -14.22
C VAL A 408 -1.59 9.22 -13.82
N ASP A 409 -1.88 8.36 -14.79
CA ASP A 409 -1.57 6.93 -14.75
C ASP A 409 -0.48 6.71 -15.81
N ASN A 410 0.72 6.35 -15.36
CA ASN A 410 1.84 6.15 -16.28
C ASN A 410 1.80 4.79 -17.00
N GLY A 411 0.84 3.91 -16.69
CA GLY A 411 0.69 2.59 -17.29
C GLY A 411 1.73 1.55 -16.84
N SER A 412 2.87 1.99 -16.31
CA SER A 412 3.99 1.18 -15.80
C SER A 412 3.92 0.90 -14.30
N GLY A 413 2.86 1.34 -13.61
CA GLY A 413 2.61 1.02 -12.21
C GLY A 413 2.78 2.19 -11.24
N VAL A 414 2.64 3.44 -11.70
CA VAL A 414 2.63 4.63 -10.83
C VAL A 414 1.40 5.47 -11.09
N LEU A 415 0.69 5.81 -10.02
CA LEU A 415 -0.39 6.80 -10.05
C LEU A 415 0.07 8.12 -9.44
N VAL A 416 -0.36 9.22 -10.04
CA VAL A 416 -0.27 10.56 -9.45
C VAL A 416 -1.65 10.99 -8.97
N LEU A 417 -1.80 11.23 -7.67
CA LEU A 417 -3.06 11.58 -7.04
C LEU A 417 -3.09 13.07 -6.67
N ASP A 418 -4.21 13.77 -6.93
CA ASP A 418 -4.40 15.16 -6.51
C ASP A 418 -4.64 15.24 -4.99
N CYS A 419 -3.57 15.44 -4.22
CA CYS A 419 -3.60 15.56 -2.76
C CYS A 419 -3.42 17.01 -2.29
N ARG A 420 -3.72 17.98 -3.15
CA ARG A 420 -3.65 19.42 -2.80
C ARG A 420 -4.83 19.80 -1.92
N THR A 421 -4.54 20.47 -0.80
CA THR A 421 -5.59 21.10 0.00
C THR A 421 -6.13 22.34 -0.71
N LYS A 422 -7.30 22.85 -0.27
CA LYS A 422 -7.84 24.12 -0.76
C LYS A 422 -6.82 25.26 -0.66
N ALA A 423 -6.12 25.38 0.48
CA ALA A 423 -5.09 26.39 0.66
C ALA A 423 -3.91 26.25 -0.32
N ALA A 424 -3.48 25.02 -0.64
CA ALA A 424 -2.44 24.80 -1.63
C ALA A 424 -2.91 25.20 -3.04
N LYS A 425 -4.17 24.89 -3.40
CA LYS A 425 -4.79 25.31 -4.66
C LYS A 425 -4.93 26.84 -4.72
N ASP A 426 -5.30 27.49 -3.62
CA ASP A 426 -5.42 28.95 -3.54
C ASP A 426 -4.06 29.65 -3.75
N ILE A 427 -2.97 29.09 -3.22
CA ILE A 427 -1.60 29.61 -3.45
C ILE A 427 -1.17 29.38 -4.90
N GLU A 428 -1.47 28.22 -5.48
CA GLU A 428 -1.18 27.91 -6.89
C GLU A 428 -1.90 28.88 -7.83
N HIS A 429 -3.17 29.19 -7.56
CA HIS A 429 -3.98 30.11 -8.37
C HIS A 429 -3.54 31.59 -8.28
N GLN A 430 -2.62 31.93 -7.36
CA GLN A 430 -2.01 33.27 -7.31
C GLN A 430 -0.83 33.42 -8.29
N MET A 431 -0.36 32.33 -8.88
CA MET A 431 0.72 32.37 -9.87
C MET A 431 0.33 33.20 -11.10
N ALA A 432 1.33 33.89 -11.65
CA ALA A 432 1.19 34.56 -12.94
C ALA A 432 0.84 33.53 -14.03
N GLY A 433 -0.24 33.79 -14.77
CA GLY A 433 -0.78 32.91 -15.80
C GLY A 433 -2.12 32.25 -15.46
N TYR A 434 -2.69 32.47 -14.26
CA TYR A 434 -4.09 32.13 -13.97
C TYR A 434 -5.09 33.24 -14.34
N GLU A 435 -4.68 34.30 -15.03
CA GLU A 435 -5.57 35.43 -15.35
C GLU A 435 -6.61 35.11 -16.43
N THR A 436 -6.31 34.14 -17.30
CA THR A 436 -7.15 33.74 -18.44
C THR A 436 -7.10 32.23 -18.60
N ALA A 437 -8.19 31.62 -19.07
CA ALA A 437 -8.29 30.17 -19.26
C ALA A 437 -7.17 29.58 -20.15
N GLU A 438 -6.73 30.31 -21.17
CA GLU A 438 -5.66 29.88 -22.10
C GLU A 438 -4.30 29.78 -21.41
N LYS A 439 -3.94 30.79 -20.62
CA LYS A 439 -2.70 30.77 -19.83
C LYS A 439 -2.77 29.75 -18.69
N GLN A 440 -3.94 29.60 -18.07
CA GLN A 440 -4.19 28.59 -17.05
C GLN A 440 -3.95 27.19 -17.62
N GLN A 441 -4.44 26.91 -18.83
CA GLN A 441 -4.22 25.64 -19.50
C GLN A 441 -2.73 25.37 -19.74
N GLY A 442 -1.95 26.40 -20.08
CA GLY A 442 -0.50 26.29 -20.21
C GLY A 442 0.19 25.86 -18.91
N ILE A 443 -0.21 26.44 -17.77
CA ILE A 443 0.31 26.06 -16.44
C ILE A 443 -0.09 24.63 -16.09
N ILE A 444 -1.36 24.26 -16.28
CA ILE A 444 -1.87 22.92 -16.00
C ILE A 444 -1.09 21.89 -16.83
N SER A 445 -0.89 22.14 -18.12
CA SER A 445 -0.11 21.26 -19.00
C SER A 445 1.35 21.14 -18.57
N GLU A 446 1.99 22.23 -18.10
CA GLU A 446 3.37 22.17 -17.58
C GLU A 446 3.46 21.36 -16.28
N VAL A 447 2.52 21.56 -15.36
CA VAL A 447 2.45 20.82 -14.09
C VAL A 447 2.21 19.33 -14.35
N LEU A 448 1.23 18.98 -15.19
CA LEU A 448 0.94 17.60 -15.57
C LEU A 448 2.15 16.95 -16.26
N GLY A 449 2.79 17.64 -17.21
CA GLY A 449 3.98 17.11 -17.88
C GLY A 449 5.13 16.79 -16.91
N ARG A 450 5.30 17.59 -15.84
CA ARG A 450 6.27 17.31 -14.77
C ARG A 450 5.85 16.15 -13.89
N LEU A 451 4.56 16.05 -13.53
CA LEU A 451 4.02 14.94 -12.76
C LEU A 451 4.18 13.62 -13.50
N THR A 452 3.93 13.58 -14.81
CA THR A 452 4.20 12.43 -15.67
C THR A 452 5.67 12.05 -15.64
N HIS A 453 6.56 13.03 -15.82
CA HIS A 453 8.00 12.78 -15.74
C HIS A 453 8.45 12.23 -14.37
N TYR A 454 7.84 12.69 -13.27
CA TYR A 454 8.13 12.16 -11.93
C TYR A 454 7.61 10.74 -11.76
N ALA A 455 6.43 10.43 -12.30
CA ALA A 455 5.87 9.08 -12.27
C ALA A 455 6.78 8.09 -13.00
N ASP A 456 7.28 8.45 -14.18
CA ASP A 456 8.23 7.63 -14.93
C ASP A 456 9.55 7.44 -14.16
N ALA A 457 10.04 8.49 -13.50
CA ALA A 457 11.27 8.43 -12.72
C ALA A 457 11.16 7.65 -11.40
N ALA A 458 9.96 7.50 -10.85
CA ALA A 458 9.74 6.84 -9.56
C ALA A 458 10.06 5.34 -9.60
N LEU A 459 9.97 4.69 -10.77
CA LEU A 459 10.24 3.26 -10.95
C LEU A 459 11.72 2.92 -11.20
N ASN A 460 12.59 3.92 -11.37
CA ASN A 460 14.01 3.67 -11.59
C ASN A 460 14.67 3.16 -10.29
N GLU A 461 15.81 2.47 -10.42
CA GLU A 461 16.57 1.83 -9.32
C GLU A 461 16.89 2.76 -8.13
N HIS A 462 16.94 4.08 -8.37
CA HIS A 462 17.18 5.10 -7.33
C HIS A 462 15.96 6.00 -7.04
N GLY A 463 14.80 5.70 -7.63
CA GLY A 463 13.54 6.46 -7.53
C GLY A 463 13.69 7.93 -7.91
N LEU A 464 12.90 8.80 -7.28
CA LEU A 464 12.94 10.26 -7.50
C LEU A 464 14.31 10.93 -7.19
N LYS A 465 15.32 10.20 -6.71
CA LYS A 465 16.68 10.74 -6.49
C LYS A 465 17.47 10.96 -7.78
N GLN A 466 17.23 10.15 -8.80
CA GLN A 466 18.07 10.11 -10.00
C GLN A 466 17.74 11.23 -11.01
N THR A 467 16.57 11.86 -10.88
CA THR A 467 16.28 13.10 -11.59
C THR A 467 17.20 14.18 -11.02
N HIS A 468 18.29 14.49 -11.75
CA HIS A 468 19.37 15.42 -11.36
C HIS A 468 18.91 16.83 -10.92
N ALA A 469 17.62 17.12 -11.02
CA ALA A 469 16.99 18.37 -10.61
C ALA A 469 16.10 18.26 -9.34
N MET A 470 15.90 17.07 -8.76
CA MET A 470 15.03 16.89 -7.58
C MET A 470 15.80 17.04 -6.26
N SER A 471 15.14 17.63 -5.26
CA SER A 471 15.66 17.84 -3.92
C SER A 471 14.62 17.48 -2.87
N ARG A 472 15.09 17.03 -1.71
CA ARG A 472 14.25 16.74 -0.55
C ARG A 472 13.98 18.00 0.26
N LEU A 473 12.77 18.09 0.79
CA LEU A 473 12.41 19.10 1.78
C LEU A 473 12.82 18.60 3.17
N ASN A 474 13.98 19.05 3.66
CA ASN A 474 14.63 18.47 4.84
C ASN A 474 14.04 18.91 6.19
N ASP A 475 13.10 19.87 6.21
CA ASP A 475 12.83 20.69 7.41
C ASP A 475 11.32 20.75 7.75
N ILE A 476 10.69 19.59 7.95
CA ILE A 476 9.27 19.47 8.33
C ILE A 476 9.15 19.36 9.86
N ARG A 477 8.28 20.16 10.50
CA ARG A 477 8.09 20.10 11.99
C ARG A 477 7.49 18.74 12.42
N HIS A 478 7.82 18.28 13.63
CA HIS A 478 7.19 17.09 14.25
C HIS A 478 5.65 17.19 14.40
N SER A 479 5.08 18.39 14.34
CA SER A 479 3.64 18.63 14.38
C SER A 479 2.98 18.73 13.00
N SER A 480 3.76 18.77 11.91
CA SER A 480 3.19 18.89 10.56
C SER A 480 2.56 17.56 10.12
N PRO A 481 1.36 17.56 9.51
CA PRO A 481 0.76 16.36 8.95
C PRO A 481 1.64 15.78 7.81
N TYR A 482 2.41 16.61 7.11
CA TYR A 482 3.28 16.17 6.02
C TYR A 482 4.53 15.39 6.48
N LYS A 483 4.81 15.32 7.79
CA LYS A 483 6.03 14.69 8.33
C LYS A 483 6.14 13.19 8.04
N ALA A 484 5.00 12.54 7.77
CA ALA A 484 4.96 11.11 7.49
C ALA A 484 5.70 10.75 6.20
N HIS A 485 5.87 11.71 5.29
CA HIS A 485 6.46 11.48 3.98
C HIS A 485 7.64 12.41 3.70
N THR A 486 8.58 11.91 2.90
CA THR A 486 9.61 12.77 2.31
C THR A 486 9.01 13.52 1.14
N ILE A 487 8.97 14.86 1.22
CA ILE A 487 8.50 15.71 0.13
C ILE A 487 9.66 16.03 -0.81
N TRP A 488 9.44 15.77 -2.10
CA TRP A 488 10.37 16.02 -3.19
C TRP A 488 9.91 17.20 -4.03
N TYR A 489 10.85 17.99 -4.54
CA TYR A 489 10.56 19.09 -5.47
C TYR A 489 11.73 19.35 -6.40
N ASN A 490 11.45 19.94 -7.57
CA ASN A 490 12.48 20.34 -8.52
C ASN A 490 13.14 21.67 -8.09
N LYS A 491 14.46 21.64 -7.89
CA LYS A 491 15.29 22.78 -7.42
C LYS A 491 15.88 23.62 -8.56
N THR A 492 15.49 23.42 -9.81
CA THR A 492 16.02 24.17 -10.97
C THR A 492 16.04 25.68 -10.71
N VAL A 493 17.17 26.31 -11.03
CA VAL A 493 17.51 27.70 -10.64
C VAL A 493 17.04 28.75 -11.68
N SER A 494 16.40 28.32 -12.78
CA SER A 494 15.93 29.22 -13.83
C SER A 494 14.86 30.21 -13.33
N ARG A 495 14.78 31.37 -13.99
CA ARG A 495 13.78 32.42 -13.69
C ARG A 495 12.40 31.90 -14.07
N ASN A 496 11.41 32.12 -13.20
CA ASN A 496 9.99 31.75 -13.39
C ASN A 496 9.69 30.25 -13.52
N VAL A 497 10.55 29.38 -12.98
CA VAL A 497 10.27 27.94 -12.95
C VAL A 497 9.15 27.63 -11.96
N ILE A 498 8.12 26.91 -12.44
CA ILE A 498 7.11 26.29 -11.58
C ILE A 498 7.77 25.21 -10.73
N ARG A 499 7.51 25.18 -9.43
CA ARG A 499 7.96 24.12 -8.53
C ARG A 499 6.77 23.25 -8.18
N VAL A 500 6.94 21.95 -8.40
CA VAL A 500 5.95 20.92 -8.12
C VAL A 500 6.44 20.11 -6.93
N TYR A 501 5.60 19.97 -5.90
CA TYR A 501 5.89 19.26 -4.67
C TYR A 501 5.12 17.93 -4.66
N VAL A 502 5.84 16.83 -4.51
CA VAL A 502 5.26 15.48 -4.49
C VAL A 502 5.80 14.66 -3.32
N ALA A 503 4.97 13.79 -2.76
CA ALA A 503 5.40 12.74 -1.85
C ALA A 503 5.36 11.40 -2.58
N ASP A 504 6.41 10.59 -2.46
CA ASP A 504 6.44 9.24 -3.00
C ASP A 504 6.03 8.24 -1.91
N VAL A 505 5.01 7.45 -2.20
CA VAL A 505 4.49 6.40 -1.32
C VAL A 505 4.64 5.06 -2.02
N ASP A 506 5.45 4.20 -1.42
CA ASP A 506 5.60 2.79 -1.81
C ASP A 506 4.34 2.00 -1.43
N VAL A 507 3.65 1.45 -2.43
CA VAL A 507 2.41 0.70 -2.22
C VAL A 507 2.64 -0.53 -1.37
N GLY A 508 3.79 -1.20 -1.51
CA GLY A 508 4.18 -2.34 -0.70
C GLY A 508 4.23 -2.04 0.81
N LYS A 509 4.57 -0.79 1.17
CA LYS A 509 4.71 -0.33 2.56
C LYS A 509 3.50 0.43 3.11
N MET A 510 2.40 0.52 2.35
CA MET A 510 1.18 1.20 2.81
C MET A 510 0.54 0.46 3.99
N ALA A 511 0.19 1.21 5.04
CA ALA A 511 -0.45 0.68 6.25
C ALA A 511 -1.90 0.22 6.01
N ASN A 512 -2.61 0.88 5.09
CA ASN A 512 -3.98 0.50 4.71
C ASN A 512 -3.95 -0.73 3.80
N ARG A 513 -4.26 -1.90 4.37
CA ARG A 513 -4.28 -3.16 3.63
C ARG A 513 -5.27 -3.15 2.47
N ARG A 514 -6.49 -2.62 2.65
CA ARG A 514 -7.54 -2.57 1.61
C ARG A 514 -7.09 -1.78 0.39
N LEU A 515 -6.63 -0.55 0.60
CA LEU A 515 -6.16 0.33 -0.48
C LEU A 515 -4.89 -0.22 -1.13
N ARG A 516 -3.96 -0.76 -0.34
CA ARG A 516 -2.76 -1.45 -0.83
C ARG A 516 -3.14 -2.58 -1.79
N SER A 517 -4.07 -3.44 -1.40
CA SER A 517 -4.50 -4.58 -2.22
C SER A 517 -5.22 -4.12 -3.51
N GLN A 518 -6.06 -3.08 -3.43
CA GLN A 518 -6.69 -2.50 -4.61
C GLN A 518 -5.67 -1.95 -5.62
N LEU A 519 -4.67 -1.21 -5.14
CA LEU A 519 -3.62 -0.65 -6.00
C LEU A 519 -2.70 -1.74 -6.57
N LYS A 520 -2.32 -2.74 -5.77
CA LYS A 520 -1.54 -3.90 -6.23
C LYS A 520 -2.28 -4.71 -7.30
N LYS A 521 -3.58 -4.95 -7.15
CA LYS A 521 -4.42 -5.64 -8.16
C LYS A 521 -4.43 -4.91 -9.51
N CYS A 522 -4.19 -3.60 -9.49
CA CYS A 522 -4.08 -2.78 -10.70
C CYS A 522 -2.63 -2.64 -11.21
N GLY A 523 -1.67 -3.39 -10.64
CA GLY A 523 -0.25 -3.34 -11.00
C GLY A 523 0.46 -2.06 -10.57
N ILE A 524 -0.07 -1.34 -9.56
CA ILE A 524 0.51 -0.10 -9.07
C ILE A 524 1.54 -0.41 -7.97
N LYS A 525 2.80 -0.04 -8.22
CA LYS A 525 3.95 -0.19 -7.31
C LYS A 525 4.17 1.07 -6.46
N HIS A 526 3.98 2.26 -7.04
CA HIS A 526 4.16 3.54 -6.35
C HIS A 526 2.95 4.47 -6.52
N THR A 527 2.72 5.33 -5.54
CA THR A 527 1.73 6.40 -5.61
C THR A 527 2.39 7.73 -5.28
N LEU A 528 2.38 8.66 -6.23
CA LEU A 528 2.85 10.02 -6.03
C LEU A 528 1.70 10.92 -5.56
N LEU A 529 1.80 11.43 -4.34
CA LEU A 529 0.84 12.37 -3.78
C LEU A 529 1.24 13.78 -4.23
N PHE A 530 0.46 14.41 -5.11
CA PHE A 530 0.70 15.78 -5.53
C PHE A 530 0.25 16.75 -4.43
N VAL A 531 1.21 17.44 -3.81
CA VAL A 531 0.98 18.26 -2.61
C VAL A 531 0.72 19.73 -2.95
N GLY A 532 1.32 20.24 -4.02
CA GLY A 532 1.12 21.61 -4.47
C GLY A 532 2.09 22.02 -5.57
N ALA A 533 1.72 23.06 -6.32
CA ALA A 533 2.60 23.74 -7.25
C ALA A 533 2.63 25.25 -6.98
N CYS A 534 3.78 25.88 -7.20
CA CYS A 534 3.91 27.33 -7.06
C CYS A 534 5.01 27.87 -7.98
N ASP A 535 4.94 29.16 -8.32
CA ASP A 535 6.07 29.86 -8.92
C ASP A 535 7.11 30.24 -7.84
N LYS A 536 8.12 31.03 -8.23
CA LYS A 536 9.15 31.50 -7.30
C LYS A 536 8.66 32.57 -6.32
N GLN A 537 7.67 33.37 -6.68
CA GLN A 537 7.13 34.45 -5.84
C GLN A 537 6.33 33.87 -4.67
N HIS A 538 5.52 32.85 -4.96
CA HIS A 538 4.64 32.19 -4.00
C HIS A 538 5.31 30.99 -3.29
N GLN A 539 6.60 30.75 -3.57
CA GLN A 539 7.36 29.65 -2.95
C GLN A 539 7.38 29.74 -1.42
N LEU A 540 7.46 30.95 -0.86
CA LEU A 540 7.44 31.13 0.59
C LEU A 540 6.11 30.73 1.21
N ASP A 541 5.00 31.05 0.53
CA ASP A 541 3.66 30.74 1.02
C ASP A 541 3.40 29.24 0.96
N MET A 542 3.79 28.59 -0.15
CA MET A 542 3.68 27.13 -0.31
C MET A 542 4.54 26.38 0.70
N LEU A 543 5.80 26.79 0.90
CA LEU A 543 6.68 26.17 1.89
C LEU A 543 6.19 26.40 3.32
N GLN A 544 5.64 27.58 3.63
CA GLN A 544 5.04 27.86 4.92
C GLN A 544 3.84 26.96 5.19
N HIS A 545 2.99 26.72 4.19
CA HIS A 545 1.86 25.80 4.28
C HIS A 545 2.30 24.34 4.54
N ILE A 546 3.25 23.81 3.74
CA ILE A 546 3.70 22.40 3.82
C ILE A 546 4.54 22.14 5.10
N THR A 547 5.53 22.99 5.36
CA THR A 547 6.47 22.78 6.48
C THR A 547 5.91 23.24 7.81
N GLN A 548 4.83 24.04 7.78
CA GLN A 548 4.30 24.82 8.88
C GLN A 548 5.34 25.78 9.50
N GLN A 549 6.50 26.06 8.89
CA GLN A 549 7.56 26.89 9.48
C GLN A 549 7.33 28.39 9.33
N ASP A 550 7.99 29.19 10.18
CA ASP A 550 8.00 30.65 10.02
C ASP A 550 8.84 31.09 8.81
N ARG A 551 8.38 32.14 8.12
CA ARG A 551 9.03 32.70 6.92
C ARG A 551 10.51 33.01 7.11
N LYS A 552 10.92 33.43 8.32
CA LYS A 552 12.33 33.72 8.64
C LYS A 552 13.23 32.48 8.52
N ARG A 553 12.76 31.34 9.02
CA ARG A 553 13.50 30.06 8.98
C ARG A 553 13.55 29.50 7.56
N ILE A 554 12.42 29.55 6.85
CA ILE A 554 12.33 29.13 5.45
C ILE A 554 13.32 29.92 4.58
N ARG A 555 13.40 31.24 4.78
CA ARG A 555 14.40 32.10 4.11
C ARG A 555 15.84 31.76 4.49
N GLY A 556 16.10 31.45 5.76
CA GLY A 556 17.41 30.99 6.23
C GLY A 556 17.89 29.71 5.56
N ASN A 557 16.98 28.84 5.14
CA ASN A 557 17.26 27.62 4.39
C ASN A 557 17.42 27.85 2.86
N GLY A 558 17.53 29.11 2.43
CA GLY A 558 17.77 29.47 1.03
C GLY A 558 16.52 29.51 0.14
N ALA A 559 15.31 29.42 0.72
CA ALA A 559 14.08 29.68 -0.01
C ALA A 559 13.81 31.20 -0.05
N GLY A 560 14.16 31.82 -1.17
CA GLY A 560 14.10 33.28 -1.35
C GLY A 560 13.08 33.71 -2.39
N SER A 561 12.17 34.58 -1.94
CA SER A 561 11.45 35.57 -2.74
C SER A 561 12.42 36.35 -3.62
N VAL A 562 11.96 36.77 -4.80
CA VAL A 562 12.59 37.88 -5.53
C VAL A 562 12.63 39.11 -4.62
#